data_AF-A0A359HIJ2-F1
#
_entry.id   AF-A0A359HIJ2-F1
#
_cell.length_a   1.000
_cell.length_b   1.000
_cell.length_c   1.000
_cell.angle_alpha   90.00
_cell.angle_beta   90.00
_cell.angle_gamma   90.00
#
_symmetry.space_group_name_H-M   'P 1'
#
loop_
_entity.id
_entity.type
_entity.pdbx_description
1 polymer ?
#
loop_
_entity_poly.entity_id
_entity_poly.type
_entity_poly.pdbx_seq_one_letter_code
_entity_poly.pdbx_strand_id
1 'polypeptide(L)'
;DLSIAIFSLLVFPGVLLHEASHYLMAKILGVPTGKVSLLPQSIEGNRLRLGYVETGKADILRDALIGMAPLLSGGAFVAYVGIMRLSLLSVWEALALGDLDATLGALSASFNTPDFWLWFYLMVAVSSTMFPSQSDRRAWLPLTLVLALIFGLALFFGAGPWMSVNLLPSLNAALGGVAVVFAISAGVHLVVLLPIWALRKGISKLTGMQVIG
;
A
#
# COMPACT_ATOMS: atom_id res chain seq x y z
N ASP A 1 9.86 24.26 -7.44
CA ASP A 1 10.90 23.39 -8.02
C ASP A 1 11.65 22.55 -6.99
N LEU A 2 12.32 23.14 -5.98
CA LEU A 2 13.06 22.38 -4.97
C LEU A 2 12.17 21.45 -4.11
N SER A 3 11.02 21.93 -3.63
CA SER A 3 10.11 21.13 -2.80
C SER A 3 9.57 19.91 -3.54
N ILE A 4 9.27 20.05 -4.84
CA ILE A 4 8.82 18.95 -5.70
C ILE A 4 9.95 17.93 -5.87
N ALA A 5 11.19 18.39 -6.08
CA ALA A 5 12.34 17.50 -6.21
C ALA A 5 12.60 16.68 -4.92
N ILE A 6 12.57 17.34 -3.75
CA ILE A 6 12.74 16.66 -2.45
C ILE A 6 11.62 15.66 -2.21
N PHE A 7 10.36 16.08 -2.42
CA PHE A 7 9.21 15.19 -2.28
C PHE A 7 9.32 13.97 -3.20
N SER A 8 9.66 14.20 -4.47
CA SER A 8 9.78 13.15 -5.48
C SER A 8 10.89 12.17 -5.12
N LEU A 9 12.03 12.65 -4.61
CA LEU A 9 13.12 11.79 -4.15
C LEU A 9 12.71 10.93 -2.96
N LEU A 10 11.95 11.50 -2.02
CA LEU A 10 11.49 10.82 -0.81
C LEU A 10 10.50 9.69 -1.14
N VAL A 11 9.58 9.91 -2.07
CA VAL A 11 8.59 8.89 -2.47
C VAL A 11 9.06 8.00 -3.61
N PHE A 12 10.23 8.28 -4.20
CA PHE A 12 10.75 7.59 -5.39
C PHE A 12 10.79 6.06 -5.27
N PRO A 13 11.28 5.45 -4.17
CA PRO A 13 11.30 3.99 -4.05
C PRO A 13 9.90 3.38 -4.17
N GLY A 14 8.90 4.07 -3.62
CA GLY A 14 7.50 3.71 -3.73
C GLY A 14 6.98 3.84 -5.16
N VAL A 15 7.19 4.99 -5.81
CA VAL A 15 6.80 5.21 -7.21
C VAL A 15 7.44 4.18 -8.14
N LEU A 16 8.74 3.89 -7.96
CA LEU A 16 9.45 2.87 -8.72
C LEU A 16 8.78 1.51 -8.58
N LEU A 17 8.51 1.06 -7.34
CA LEU A 17 7.84 -0.21 -7.10
C LEU A 17 6.43 -0.23 -7.70
N HIS A 18 5.69 0.87 -7.62
CA HIS A 18 4.32 1.00 -8.10
C HIS A 18 4.26 0.79 -9.62
N GLU A 19 5.03 1.60 -10.35
CA GLU A 19 5.08 1.54 -11.81
C GLU A 19 5.71 0.24 -12.31
N ALA A 20 6.76 -0.26 -11.65
CA ALA A 20 7.34 -1.57 -11.97
C ALA A 20 6.31 -2.70 -11.82
N SER A 21 5.41 -2.60 -10.85
CA SER A 21 4.38 -3.63 -10.62
C SER A 21 3.35 -3.65 -11.74
N HIS A 22 2.88 -2.49 -12.20
CA HIS A 22 2.04 -2.40 -13.40
C HIS A 22 2.75 -2.98 -14.63
N TYR A 23 3.99 -2.56 -14.86
CA TYR A 23 4.77 -3.00 -16.00
C TYR A 23 4.99 -4.51 -16.01
N LEU A 24 5.44 -5.08 -14.89
CA LEU A 24 5.71 -6.52 -14.77
C LEU A 24 4.43 -7.34 -14.91
N MET A 25 3.34 -6.92 -14.27
CA MET A 25 2.05 -7.62 -14.41
C MET A 25 1.53 -7.57 -15.85
N ALA A 26 1.65 -6.43 -16.53
CA ALA A 26 1.29 -6.31 -17.94
C ALA A 26 2.11 -7.27 -18.82
N LYS A 27 3.42 -7.38 -18.57
CA LYS A 27 4.27 -8.34 -19.29
C LYS A 27 3.89 -9.80 -19.02
N ILE A 28 3.66 -10.17 -17.75
CA ILE A 28 3.23 -11.52 -17.36
C ILE A 28 1.92 -11.91 -18.06
N LEU A 29 0.98 -10.96 -18.18
CA LEU A 29 -0.33 -11.18 -18.81
C LEU A 29 -0.33 -10.98 -20.33
N GLY A 30 0.85 -10.74 -20.94
CA GLY A 30 0.99 -10.53 -22.38
C GLY A 30 0.28 -9.27 -22.89
N VAL A 31 0.09 -8.25 -22.05
CA VAL A 31 -0.51 -6.97 -22.44
C VAL A 31 0.60 -6.04 -22.95
N PRO A 32 0.45 -5.43 -24.14
CA PRO A 32 1.43 -4.48 -24.66
C PRO A 32 1.65 -3.31 -23.69
N THR A 33 2.90 -2.86 -23.56
CA THR A 33 3.29 -1.72 -22.71
C THR A 33 3.84 -0.61 -23.59
N GLY A 34 3.51 0.64 -23.27
CA GLY A 34 3.99 1.84 -23.96
C GLY A 34 5.08 2.55 -23.17
N LYS A 35 4.96 3.88 -23.09
CA LYS A 35 5.91 4.73 -22.37
C LYS A 35 5.86 4.47 -20.87
N VAL A 36 7.03 4.65 -20.23
CA VAL A 36 7.20 4.59 -18.78
C VAL A 36 7.88 5.88 -18.34
N SER A 37 7.37 6.50 -17.28
CA SER A 37 8.02 7.63 -16.61
C SER A 37 7.99 7.40 -15.11
N LEU A 38 9.13 7.62 -14.46
CA LEU A 38 9.27 7.63 -13.01
C LEU A 38 9.51 9.05 -12.47
N LEU A 39 9.54 10.03 -13.37
CA LEU A 39 9.75 11.42 -13.03
C LEU A 39 8.42 12.15 -12.94
N PRO A 40 8.28 13.06 -11.96
CA PRO A 40 7.07 13.84 -11.78
C PRO A 40 6.82 14.76 -12.97
N GLN A 41 5.57 14.82 -13.41
CA GLN A 41 5.12 15.71 -14.48
C GLN A 41 3.90 16.50 -14.00
N SER A 42 3.96 17.82 -14.18
CA SER A 42 2.81 18.70 -13.91
C SER A 42 1.75 18.49 -15.00
N ILE A 43 0.52 18.23 -14.57
CA ILE A 43 -0.65 18.09 -15.43
C ILE A 43 -1.56 19.32 -15.20
N GLU A 44 -2.41 19.63 -16.17
CA GLU A 44 -3.44 20.67 -16.06
C GLU A 44 -4.23 20.58 -14.74
N GLY A 45 -4.57 21.75 -14.19
CA GLY A 45 -5.36 21.86 -12.96
C GLY A 45 -4.56 21.73 -11.65
N ASN A 46 -3.29 22.14 -11.64
CA ASN A 46 -2.43 22.11 -10.44
C ASN A 46 -2.25 20.70 -9.84
N ARG A 47 -2.26 19.68 -10.71
CA ARG A 47 -2.09 18.27 -10.33
C ARG A 47 -0.69 17.80 -10.72
N LEU A 48 -0.08 17.01 -9.85
CA LEU A 48 1.22 16.38 -10.08
C LEU A 48 1.01 14.89 -10.31
N ARG A 49 1.48 14.36 -11.45
CA ARG A 49 1.59 12.92 -11.68
C ARG A 49 3.02 12.51 -11.38
N LEU A 50 3.21 11.58 -10.44
CA LEU A 50 4.53 11.17 -9.97
C LEU A 50 5.23 10.18 -10.91
N GLY A 51 4.45 9.30 -11.53
CA GLY A 51 4.90 8.31 -12.49
C GLY A 51 3.75 7.83 -13.37
N TYR A 52 4.08 7.06 -14.40
CA TYR A 52 3.10 6.29 -15.16
C TYR A 52 3.76 5.16 -15.96
N VAL A 53 2.97 4.12 -16.22
CA VAL A 53 3.19 3.11 -17.25
C VAL A 53 1.98 3.07 -18.16
N GLU A 54 2.19 3.25 -19.46
CA GLU A 54 1.15 3.04 -20.44
C GLU A 54 0.94 1.54 -20.66
N THR A 55 -0.31 1.08 -20.52
CA THR A 55 -0.72 -0.29 -20.85
C THR A 55 -1.69 -0.27 -22.02
N GLY A 56 -1.56 -1.25 -22.90
CA GLY A 56 -2.46 -1.45 -24.03
C GLY A 56 -3.86 -1.85 -23.57
N LYS A 57 -4.82 -1.82 -24.50
CA LYS A 57 -6.17 -2.31 -24.22
C LYS A 57 -6.12 -3.78 -23.82
N ALA A 58 -6.79 -4.11 -22.72
CA ALA A 58 -6.90 -5.46 -22.18
C ALA A 58 -8.36 -5.79 -21.85
N ASP A 59 -8.66 -7.08 -21.66
CA ASP A 59 -9.94 -7.52 -21.11
C ASP A 59 -10.06 -7.15 -19.61
N ILE A 60 -11.29 -7.24 -19.08
CA ILE A 60 -11.63 -6.82 -17.71
C ILE A 60 -10.73 -7.50 -16.66
N LEU A 61 -10.42 -8.79 -16.83
CA LEU A 61 -9.63 -9.54 -15.85
C LEU A 61 -8.18 -9.06 -15.87
N ARG A 62 -7.57 -8.97 -17.05
CA ARG A 62 -6.18 -8.52 -17.19
C ARG A 62 -6.01 -7.08 -16.72
N ASP A 63 -6.93 -6.20 -17.09
CA ASP A 63 -6.90 -4.78 -16.68
C ASP A 63 -7.02 -4.64 -15.15
N ALA A 64 -7.90 -5.43 -14.51
CA ALA A 64 -8.04 -5.42 -13.06
C ALA A 64 -6.80 -5.96 -12.33
N LEU A 65 -6.19 -7.03 -12.84
CA LEU A 65 -4.96 -7.60 -12.28
C LEU A 65 -3.77 -6.65 -12.40
N ILE A 66 -3.62 -5.98 -13.56
CA ILE A 66 -2.60 -4.94 -13.75
C ILE A 66 -2.82 -3.81 -12.75
N GLY A 67 -4.07 -3.33 -12.62
CA GLY A 67 -4.43 -2.28 -11.67
C GLY A 67 -4.19 -2.67 -10.21
N MET A 68 -4.34 -3.95 -9.86
CA MET A 68 -4.10 -4.47 -8.51
C MET A 68 -2.62 -4.73 -8.20
N ALA A 69 -1.77 -4.84 -9.22
CA ALA A 69 -0.39 -5.25 -9.06
C ALA A 69 0.41 -4.41 -8.03
N PRO A 70 0.33 -3.06 -8.01
CA PRO A 70 1.04 -2.27 -6.99
C PRO A 70 0.55 -2.54 -5.57
N LEU A 71 -0.77 -2.71 -5.39
CA LEU A 71 -1.32 -3.02 -4.07
C LEU A 71 -0.81 -4.38 -3.56
N LEU A 72 -0.69 -5.38 -4.45
CA LEU A 72 -0.18 -6.71 -4.10
C LEU A 72 1.31 -6.68 -3.77
N SER A 73 2.14 -6.10 -4.64
CA SER A 73 3.59 -6.05 -4.46
C SER A 73 3.99 -5.14 -3.30
N GLY A 74 3.35 -3.97 -3.19
CA GLY A 74 3.52 -3.03 -2.09
C GLY A 74 3.04 -3.60 -0.77
N GLY A 75 1.89 -4.27 -0.76
CA GLY A 75 1.40 -4.98 0.42
C GLY A 75 2.33 -6.10 0.88
N ALA A 76 2.83 -6.91 -0.06
CA ALA A 76 3.82 -7.94 0.24
C ALA A 76 5.13 -7.34 0.78
N PHE A 77 5.60 -6.23 0.22
CA PHE A 77 6.76 -5.51 0.72
C PHE A 77 6.54 -4.99 2.15
N VAL A 78 5.39 -4.35 2.41
CA VAL A 78 5.02 -3.84 3.75
C VAL A 78 4.93 -4.97 4.78
N ALA A 79 4.30 -6.10 4.43
CA ALA A 79 4.26 -7.28 5.29
C ALA A 79 5.67 -7.83 5.57
N TYR A 80 6.49 -7.97 4.53
CA TYR A 80 7.87 -8.44 4.67
C TYR A 80 8.68 -7.54 5.60
N VAL A 81 8.68 -6.23 5.35
CA VAL A 81 9.45 -5.30 6.17
C VAL A 81 8.91 -5.25 7.60
N GLY A 82 7.59 -5.17 7.77
CA GLY A 82 6.98 -5.07 9.09
C GLY A 82 7.18 -6.30 9.96
N ILE A 83 7.06 -7.49 9.38
CA ILE A 83 7.17 -8.75 10.12
C ILE A 83 8.64 -9.17 10.24
N MET A 84 9.40 -9.17 9.14
CA MET A 84 10.72 -9.80 9.08
C MET A 84 11.88 -8.84 9.35
N ARG A 85 11.72 -7.54 9.08
CA ARG A 85 12.81 -6.56 9.28
C ARG A 85 12.61 -5.74 10.55
N LEU A 86 11.37 -5.39 10.89
CA LEU A 86 11.05 -4.50 12.00
C LEU A 86 10.36 -5.21 13.19
N SER A 87 10.07 -6.50 13.10
CA SER A 87 9.46 -7.29 14.18
C SER A 87 8.17 -6.68 14.78
N LEU A 88 7.38 -6.00 13.95
CA LEU A 88 6.18 -5.28 14.40
C LEU A 88 5.07 -6.21 14.90
N LEU A 89 5.10 -7.49 14.50
CA LEU A 89 4.14 -8.48 15.00
C LEU A 89 4.34 -8.73 16.51
N SER A 90 5.59 -8.83 16.98
CA SER A 90 5.87 -8.99 18.41
C SER A 90 5.46 -7.77 19.23
N VAL A 91 5.61 -6.57 18.65
CA VAL A 91 5.10 -5.32 19.27
C VAL A 91 3.57 -5.38 19.40
N TRP A 92 2.89 -5.80 18.34
CA TRP A 92 1.44 -5.94 18.34
C TRP A 92 0.94 -6.98 19.36
N GLU A 93 1.58 -8.15 19.42
CA GLU A 93 1.23 -9.22 20.36
C GLU A 93 1.36 -8.75 21.82
N ALA A 94 2.47 -8.10 22.17
CA ALA A 94 2.68 -7.55 23.51
C ALA A 94 1.65 -6.47 23.86
N LEU A 95 1.35 -5.57 22.91
CA LEU A 95 0.35 -4.53 23.08
C LEU A 95 -1.05 -5.10 23.25
N ALA A 96 -1.41 -6.12 22.47
CA ALA A 96 -2.72 -6.78 22.53
C ALA A 96 -2.96 -7.50 23.87
N LEU A 97 -1.90 -7.95 24.53
CA LEU A 97 -1.95 -8.55 25.88
C LEU A 97 -2.00 -7.51 27.00
N GLY A 98 -1.79 -6.22 26.70
CA GLY A 98 -1.78 -5.14 27.68
C GLY A 98 -0.56 -5.13 28.60
N ASP A 99 0.49 -5.88 28.27
CA ASP A 99 1.74 -5.93 29.04
C ASP A 99 2.67 -4.80 28.59
N LEU A 100 2.77 -3.76 29.42
CA LEU A 100 3.57 -2.57 29.12
C LEU A 100 5.07 -2.88 29.06
N ASP A 101 5.58 -3.73 29.95
CA ASP A 101 7.01 -4.04 29.99
C ASP A 101 7.41 -4.86 28.76
N ALA A 102 6.59 -5.85 28.39
CA ALA A 102 6.77 -6.61 27.15
C ALA A 102 6.66 -5.71 25.91
N THR A 103 5.72 -4.76 25.90
CA THR A 103 5.53 -3.84 24.77
C THR A 103 6.74 -2.92 24.59
N LEU A 104 7.25 -2.33 25.67
CA LEU A 104 8.44 -1.48 25.63
C LEU A 104 9.68 -2.29 25.24
N GLY A 105 9.80 -3.53 25.72
CA GLY A 105 10.85 -4.47 25.32
C GLY A 105 10.82 -4.78 23.82
N ALA A 106 9.65 -5.11 23.29
CA ALA A 106 9.46 -5.40 21.86
C ALA A 106 9.73 -4.17 20.98
N LEU A 107 9.28 -2.98 21.40
CA LEU A 107 9.58 -1.71 20.72
C LEU A 107 11.08 -1.45 20.69
N SER A 108 11.76 -1.59 21.83
CA SER A 108 13.21 -1.42 21.93
C SER A 108 13.94 -2.40 21.01
N ALA A 109 13.52 -3.67 20.98
CA ALA A 109 14.09 -4.67 20.08
C ALA A 109 13.90 -4.30 18.61
N SER A 110 12.72 -3.78 18.23
CA SER A 110 12.43 -3.28 16.88
C SER A 110 13.38 -2.15 16.49
N PHE A 111 13.50 -1.11 17.32
CA PHE A 111 14.41 0.03 17.06
C PHE A 111 15.89 -0.35 16.97
N ASN A 112 16.29 -1.40 17.66
CA ASN A 112 17.68 -1.90 17.66
C ASN A 112 17.97 -2.87 16.49
N THR A 113 17.02 -3.11 15.59
CA THR A 113 17.27 -3.90 14.38
C THR A 113 18.27 -3.20 13.44
N PRO A 114 19.17 -3.94 12.78
CA PRO A 114 20.06 -3.35 11.79
C PRO A 114 19.29 -2.64 10.67
N ASP A 115 19.75 -1.43 10.33
CA ASP A 115 19.15 -0.57 9.30
C ASP A 115 17.69 -0.18 9.56
N PHE A 116 17.24 -0.18 10.83
CA PHE A 116 15.86 0.16 11.21
C PHE A 116 15.31 1.37 10.45
N TRP A 117 16.05 2.49 10.44
CA TRP A 117 15.61 3.74 9.81
C TRP A 117 15.45 3.64 8.30
N LEU A 118 16.29 2.84 7.62
CA LEU A 118 16.16 2.59 6.19
C LEU A 118 14.89 1.79 5.91
N TRP A 119 14.65 0.71 6.65
CA TRP A 119 13.47 -0.14 6.50
C TRP A 119 12.18 0.60 6.85
N PHE A 120 12.21 1.39 7.92
CA PHE A 120 11.10 2.25 8.32
C PHE A 120 10.78 3.28 7.24
N TYR A 121 11.79 3.97 6.71
CA TYR A 121 11.65 4.90 5.58
C TYR A 121 11.04 4.22 4.35
N LEU A 122 11.59 3.08 3.91
CA LEU A 122 11.10 2.36 2.74
C LEU A 122 9.66 1.90 2.93
N MET A 123 9.29 1.44 4.13
CA MET A 123 7.91 1.06 4.43
C MET A 123 6.97 2.25 4.31
N VAL A 124 7.32 3.42 4.86
CA VAL A 124 6.52 4.64 4.72
C VAL A 124 6.40 5.01 3.24
N ALA A 125 7.53 5.14 2.53
CA ALA A 125 7.54 5.56 1.11
C ALA A 125 6.73 4.62 0.21
N VAL A 126 6.86 3.30 0.39
CA VAL A 126 6.08 2.31 -0.35
C VAL A 126 4.62 2.41 0.05
N SER A 127 4.28 2.33 1.33
CA SER A 127 2.85 2.32 1.72
C SER A 127 2.11 3.63 1.42
N SER A 128 2.80 4.77 1.33
CA SER A 128 2.22 6.05 0.88
C SER A 128 1.93 6.12 -0.63
N THR A 129 2.49 5.23 -1.45
CA THR A 129 2.40 5.30 -2.93
C THR A 129 1.59 4.18 -3.57
N MET A 130 1.21 3.14 -2.82
CA MET A 130 0.55 1.94 -3.36
C MET A 130 -0.97 2.03 -3.40
N PHE A 131 -1.55 3.17 -2.99
CA PHE A 131 -2.99 3.37 -3.08
C PHE A 131 -3.40 3.50 -4.55
N PRO A 132 -4.36 2.68 -5.00
CA PRO A 132 -4.70 2.58 -6.41
C PRO A 132 -5.42 3.85 -6.90
N SER A 133 -4.93 4.38 -8.01
CA SER A 133 -5.47 5.55 -8.68
C SER A 133 -6.83 5.27 -9.33
N GLN A 134 -7.40 6.27 -10.02
CA GLN A 134 -8.65 6.08 -10.77
C GLN A 134 -8.46 5.16 -11.98
N SER A 135 -7.31 5.24 -12.67
CA SER A 135 -6.99 4.32 -13.77
C SER A 135 -6.84 2.89 -13.27
N ASP A 136 -6.20 2.71 -12.12
CA ASP A 136 -5.86 1.37 -11.59
C ASP A 136 -7.12 0.61 -11.18
N ARG A 137 -8.15 1.31 -10.70
CA ARG A 137 -9.42 0.71 -10.26
C ARG A 137 -10.47 0.61 -11.36
N ARG A 138 -10.17 1.07 -12.58
CA ARG A 138 -11.16 1.19 -13.67
C ARG A 138 -11.91 -0.12 -13.93
N ALA A 139 -11.20 -1.23 -13.94
CA ALA A 139 -11.77 -2.56 -14.19
C ALA A 139 -12.28 -3.28 -12.93
N TRP A 140 -12.08 -2.73 -11.73
CA TRP A 140 -12.44 -3.41 -10.49
C TRP A 140 -13.94 -3.50 -10.32
N LEU A 141 -14.68 -2.40 -10.52
CA LEU A 141 -16.13 -2.40 -10.37
C LEU A 141 -16.83 -3.42 -11.30
N PRO A 142 -16.58 -3.43 -12.63
CA PRO A 142 -17.21 -4.44 -13.48
C PRO A 142 -16.80 -5.86 -13.09
N LEU A 143 -15.52 -6.09 -12.73
CA LEU A 143 -15.06 -7.40 -12.29
C LEU A 143 -15.76 -7.85 -11.00
N THR A 144 -15.87 -6.98 -9.99
CA THR A 144 -16.50 -7.33 -8.72
C THR A 144 -17.99 -7.59 -8.87
N LEU A 145 -18.68 -6.86 -9.76
CA LEU A 145 -20.09 -7.12 -10.07
C LEU A 145 -20.29 -8.49 -10.73
N VAL A 146 -19.43 -8.85 -11.68
CA VAL A 146 -19.47 -10.18 -12.33
C VAL A 146 -19.20 -11.29 -11.29
N LEU A 147 -18.17 -11.13 -10.46
CA LEU A 147 -17.85 -12.10 -9.41
C LEU A 147 -18.97 -12.21 -8.36
N ALA A 148 -19.56 -11.09 -7.95
CA ALA A 148 -20.67 -11.06 -7.01
C ALA A 148 -21.92 -11.76 -7.58
N LEU A 149 -22.21 -11.58 -8.86
CA LEU A 149 -23.29 -12.28 -9.54
C LEU A 149 -23.04 -13.80 -9.57
N ILE A 150 -21.83 -14.23 -9.97
CA ILE A 150 -21.45 -15.65 -9.98
C ILE A 150 -21.55 -16.25 -8.58
N PHE A 151 -21.01 -15.56 -7.58
CA PHE A 151 -21.07 -15.96 -6.18
C PHE A 151 -22.51 -16.07 -5.67
N GLY A 152 -23.36 -15.08 -5.97
CA GLY A 152 -24.77 -15.08 -5.59
C GLY A 152 -25.55 -16.23 -6.25
N LEU A 153 -25.31 -16.50 -7.54
CA LEU A 153 -25.90 -17.64 -8.23
C LEU A 153 -25.44 -18.97 -7.61
N ALA A 154 -24.15 -19.12 -7.31
CA ALA A 154 -23.62 -20.32 -6.65
C ALA A 154 -24.30 -20.58 -5.30
N LEU A 155 -24.48 -19.52 -4.49
CA LEU A 155 -25.24 -19.63 -3.23
C LEU A 155 -26.70 -20.00 -3.46
N PHE A 156 -27.36 -19.38 -4.45
CA PHE A 156 -28.75 -19.67 -4.81
C PHE A 156 -28.95 -21.14 -5.21
N PHE A 157 -27.98 -21.73 -5.92
CA PHE A 157 -27.99 -23.15 -6.30
C PHE A 157 -27.44 -24.09 -5.22
N GLY A 158 -27.24 -23.62 -3.99
CA GLY A 158 -26.91 -24.46 -2.84
C GLY A 158 -25.43 -24.78 -2.65
N ALA A 159 -24.51 -24.03 -3.27
CA ALA A 159 -23.07 -24.27 -3.11
C ALA A 159 -22.51 -23.85 -1.73
N GLY A 160 -23.33 -23.24 -0.85
CA GLY A 160 -22.90 -22.72 0.45
C GLY A 160 -22.06 -23.68 1.31
N PRO A 161 -22.50 -24.93 1.56
CA PRO A 161 -21.72 -25.91 2.33
C PRO A 161 -20.40 -26.30 1.66
N TRP A 162 -20.35 -26.37 0.33
CA TRP A 162 -19.11 -26.65 -0.38
C TRP A 162 -18.13 -25.47 -0.24
N MET A 163 -18.63 -24.25 -0.36
CA MET A 163 -17.83 -23.03 -0.24
C MET A 163 -17.31 -22.82 1.19
N SER A 164 -18.06 -23.19 2.21
CA SER A 164 -17.59 -23.05 3.60
C SER A 164 -16.38 -23.93 3.91
N VAL A 165 -16.31 -25.11 3.30
CA VAL A 165 -15.19 -26.04 3.48
C VAL A 165 -14.02 -25.70 2.56
N ASN A 166 -14.28 -25.32 1.30
CA ASN A 166 -13.24 -25.22 0.27
C ASN A 166 -12.78 -23.78 -0.02
N LEU A 167 -13.64 -22.78 0.20
CA LEU A 167 -13.37 -21.39 -0.18
C LEU A 167 -13.14 -20.48 1.04
N LEU A 168 -13.98 -20.59 2.08
CA LEU A 168 -13.91 -19.69 3.24
C LEU A 168 -12.56 -19.72 3.98
N PRO A 169 -11.89 -20.87 4.21
CA PRO A 169 -10.61 -20.86 4.93
C PRO A 169 -9.54 -20.03 4.23
N SER A 170 -9.39 -20.21 2.90
CA SER A 170 -8.44 -19.45 2.09
C SER A 170 -8.82 -17.98 1.98
N LEU A 171 -10.12 -17.68 1.81
CA LEU A 171 -10.60 -16.31 1.77
C LEU A 171 -10.33 -15.59 3.10
N ASN A 172 -10.60 -16.24 4.23
CA ASN A 172 -10.33 -15.68 5.55
C ASN A 172 -8.84 -15.43 5.78
N ALA A 173 -7.97 -16.38 5.38
CA ALA A 173 -6.52 -16.18 5.43
C ALA A 173 -6.06 -15.00 4.57
N ALA A 174 -6.60 -14.86 3.35
CA ALA A 174 -6.29 -13.75 2.45
C ALA A 174 -6.74 -12.40 3.04
N LEU A 175 -7.97 -12.31 3.54
CA LEU A 175 -8.50 -11.11 4.19
C LEU A 175 -7.73 -10.76 5.47
N GLY A 176 -7.33 -11.76 6.26
CA GLY A 176 -6.46 -11.58 7.42
C GLY A 176 -5.09 -11.00 7.04
N GLY A 177 -4.46 -11.53 5.99
CA GLY A 177 -3.20 -10.98 5.47
C GLY A 177 -3.32 -9.53 5.01
N VAL A 178 -4.40 -9.20 4.28
CA VAL A 178 -4.71 -7.82 3.88
C VAL A 178 -4.91 -6.92 5.10
N ALA A 179 -5.63 -7.39 6.12
CA ALA A 179 -5.85 -6.64 7.36
C ALA A 179 -4.53 -6.34 8.10
N VAL A 180 -3.61 -7.32 8.17
CA VAL A 180 -2.28 -7.13 8.77
C VAL A 180 -1.48 -6.06 8.01
N VAL A 181 -1.46 -6.11 6.67
CA VAL A 181 -0.79 -5.10 5.85
C VAL A 181 -1.33 -3.70 6.11
N PHE A 182 -2.66 -3.55 6.13
CA PHE A 182 -3.29 -2.26 6.43
C PHE A 182 -3.03 -1.81 7.87
N ALA A 183 -3.04 -2.71 8.85
CA ALA A 183 -2.75 -2.38 10.25
C ALA A 183 -1.30 -1.88 10.42
N ILE A 184 -0.33 -2.57 9.82
CA ILE A 184 1.08 -2.15 9.81
C ILE A 184 1.21 -0.78 9.14
N SER A 185 0.65 -0.62 7.94
CA SER A 185 0.71 0.64 7.20
C SER A 185 0.10 1.79 8.00
N ALA A 186 -1.10 1.61 8.57
CA ALA A 186 -1.77 2.62 9.37
C ALA A 186 -0.96 2.96 10.63
N GLY A 187 -0.46 1.95 11.35
CA GLY A 187 0.35 2.14 12.55
C GLY A 187 1.61 2.98 12.28
N VAL A 188 2.33 2.66 11.22
CA VAL A 188 3.55 3.38 10.83
C VAL A 188 3.26 4.82 10.40
N HIS A 189 2.17 5.05 9.66
CA HIS A 189 1.75 6.41 9.34
C HIS A 189 1.32 7.20 10.58
N LEU A 190 0.64 6.59 11.55
CA LEU A 190 0.31 7.24 12.82
C LEU A 190 1.57 7.68 13.58
N VAL A 191 2.60 6.82 13.62
CA VAL A 191 3.89 7.15 14.23
C VAL A 191 4.56 8.34 13.53
N VAL A 192 4.47 8.43 12.19
CA VAL A 192 5.05 9.55 11.41
C VAL A 192 4.22 10.83 11.50
N LEU A 193 2.89 10.73 11.63
CA LEU A 193 2.01 11.88 11.72
C LEU A 193 2.27 12.73 12.97
N LEU A 194 2.56 12.10 14.11
CA LEU A 194 2.82 12.79 15.38
C LEU A 194 3.99 13.79 15.30
N PRO A 195 5.22 13.41 14.89
CA PRO A 195 6.34 14.34 14.78
C PRO A 195 6.10 15.40 13.69
N ILE A 196 5.49 15.05 12.56
CA ILE A 196 5.16 16.02 11.49
C ILE A 196 4.19 17.08 12.02
N TRP A 197 3.14 16.66 12.73
CA TRP A 197 2.17 17.58 13.33
C TRP A 197 2.84 18.49 14.37
N ALA A 198 3.71 17.94 15.23
CA ALA A 198 4.45 18.70 16.23
C ALA A 198 5.38 19.74 15.58
N LEU A 199 6.12 19.36 14.55
CA LEU A 199 6.98 20.25 13.76
C LEU A 199 6.17 21.37 13.11
N ARG A 200 5.04 21.04 12.46
CA ARG A 200 4.15 22.04 11.85
C ARG A 200 3.66 23.05 12.87
N LYS A 201 3.23 22.58 14.04
CA LYS A 201 2.75 23.45 15.13
C LYS A 201 3.86 24.34 15.67
N GLY A 202 5.08 23.79 15.84
CA GLY A 202 6.26 24.54 16.26
C GLY A 202 6.63 25.65 15.27
N ILE A 203 6.71 25.32 13.98
CA ILE A 203 7.02 26.29 12.91
C ILE A 203 5.95 27.37 12.85
N SER A 204 4.67 27.01 12.91
CA SER A 204 3.58 28.00 12.88
C SER A 204 3.62 28.94 14.08
N LYS A 205 3.95 28.44 15.27
CA LYS A 205 4.12 29.27 16.47
C LYS A 205 5.32 30.21 16.38
N LEU A 206 6.44 29.75 15.80
CA LEU A 206 7.65 30.57 15.65
C LEU A 206 7.56 31.60 14.53
N THR A 207 6.85 31.29 13.45
CA THR A 207 6.79 32.14 12.24
C THR A 207 5.54 33.01 12.16
N GLY A 208 4.51 32.74 12.97
CA GLY A 208 3.20 33.40 12.88
C GLY A 208 2.42 33.04 11.60
N MET A 209 2.98 32.22 10.71
CA MET A 209 2.36 31.80 9.47
C MET A 209 1.58 30.50 9.66
N GLN A 210 0.39 30.42 9.07
CA GLN A 210 -0.33 29.16 8.97
C GLN A 210 0.21 28.37 7.78
N VAL A 211 0.84 27.23 8.05
CA VAL A 211 1.23 26.28 7.00
C VAL A 211 -0.05 25.61 6.51
N ILE A 212 -0.56 26.02 5.36
CA ILE A 212 -1.70 25.38 4.69
C ILE A 212 -1.14 24.22 3.86
N GLY A 213 -1.57 23.00 4.18
CA GLY A 213 -1.15 21.76 3.55
C GLY A 213 -2.11 20.64 3.91
#